data_AF-A0A1Z5LDK7-F1
#
_entry.id   AF-A0A1Z5LDK7-F1
#
_cell.length_a   1.000
_cell.length_b   1.000
_cell.length_c   1.000
_cell.angle_alpha   90.00
_cell.angle_beta   90.00
_cell.angle_gamma   90.00
#
_symmetry.space_group_name_H-M   'P 1'
#
loop_
_entity.id
_entity.type
_entity.pdbx_description
1 polymer ?
#
loop_
_entity_poly.entity_id
_entity_poly.type
_entity_poly.pdbx_seq_one_letter_code
_entity_poly.pdbx_strand_id
1 'polypeptide(L)'
;MSAPQSLLLSEILCFVNATREARCFLEGERLLEAGHVIMCGRKPTDAAGEIEIHGIVLSTSSLKGDPHSLTARLETRDSGLKIGEAQCSCKAGLSEACKHTVALLLQVNRIGVDNVGIISQTDIECVWKSKPGKRIYAEALPIREFCHVEAANRPFSLQPHEVAEIKSVLISLCKDSALAKHG
;
A
#
# COMPACT_ATOMS: atom_id res chain seq x y z
N MET A 1 -23.20 8.76 28.79
CA MET A 1 -22.14 8.59 27.77
C MET A 1 -22.23 7.16 27.28
N SER A 2 -22.50 6.90 26.00
CA SER A 2 -22.48 5.53 25.48
C SER A 2 -21.06 4.98 25.52
N ALA A 3 -20.90 3.68 25.68
CA ALA A 3 -19.58 3.05 25.63
C ALA A 3 -18.90 3.36 24.28
N PRO A 4 -17.57 3.58 24.26
CA PRO A 4 -16.84 3.80 23.01
C PRO A 4 -16.98 2.57 22.12
N GLN A 5 -17.31 2.80 20.85
CA GLN A 5 -17.52 1.71 19.89
C GLN A 5 -16.17 1.29 19.30
N SER A 6 -15.68 0.12 19.68
CA SER A 6 -14.42 -0.42 19.16
C SER A 6 -14.67 -1.54 18.16
N LEU A 7 -13.97 -1.49 17.02
CA LEU A 7 -13.83 -2.64 16.14
C LEU A 7 -12.79 -3.58 16.74
N LEU A 8 -13.16 -4.83 17.03
CA LEU A 8 -12.24 -5.79 17.65
C LEU A 8 -11.36 -6.48 16.61
N LEU A 9 -10.13 -6.84 16.99
CA LEU A 9 -9.23 -7.60 16.13
C LEU A 9 -9.83 -8.97 15.75
N SER A 10 -10.53 -9.63 16.68
CA SER A 10 -11.21 -10.90 16.42
C SER A 10 -12.28 -10.78 15.33
N GLU A 11 -12.98 -9.64 15.28
CA GLU A 11 -13.97 -9.36 14.24
C GLU A 11 -13.30 -9.21 12.87
N ILE A 12 -12.17 -8.50 12.80
CA ILE A 12 -11.39 -8.37 11.55
C ILE A 12 -10.96 -9.74 11.04
N LEU A 13 -10.37 -10.57 11.91
CA LEU A 13 -9.89 -11.91 11.57
C LEU A 13 -11.02 -12.83 11.11
N CYS A 14 -12.18 -12.75 11.78
CA CYS A 14 -13.39 -13.47 11.41
C CYS A 14 -13.88 -13.06 10.01
N PHE A 15 -13.99 -11.75 9.78
CA PHE A 15 -14.47 -11.19 8.51
C PHE A 15 -13.59 -11.60 7.33
N VAL A 16 -12.27 -11.48 7.45
CA VAL A 16 -11.36 -11.89 6.37
C VAL A 16 -11.11 -13.40 6.31
N ASN A 17 -11.77 -14.17 7.16
CA ASN A 17 -11.62 -15.62 7.32
C ASN A 17 -10.13 -16.04 7.38
N ALA A 18 -9.37 -15.40 8.27
CA ALA A 18 -7.92 -15.59 8.34
C ALA A 18 -7.39 -15.53 9.78
N THR A 19 -6.18 -16.05 9.99
CA THR A 19 -5.43 -15.89 11.25
C THR A 19 -4.43 -14.75 11.15
N ARG A 20 -3.76 -14.42 12.26
CA ARG A 20 -2.73 -13.37 12.28
C ARG A 20 -1.50 -13.71 11.43
N GLU A 21 -1.26 -14.99 11.22
CA GLU A 21 -0.16 -15.52 10.42
C GLU A 21 -0.49 -15.56 8.92
N ALA A 22 -1.75 -15.31 8.56
CA ALA A 22 -2.17 -15.30 7.17
C ALA A 22 -1.50 -14.16 6.41
N ARG A 23 -1.16 -14.44 5.15
CA ARG A 23 -0.45 -13.50 4.28
C ARG A 23 -1.17 -12.15 4.15
N CYS A 24 -2.50 -12.14 4.00
CA CYS A 24 -3.27 -10.91 3.90
C CYS A 24 -3.15 -10.04 5.16
N PHE A 25 -3.10 -10.66 6.34
CA PHE A 25 -2.96 -9.98 7.60
C PHE A 25 -1.56 -9.38 7.76
N LEU A 26 -0.52 -10.19 7.58
CA LEU A 26 0.88 -9.75 7.68
C LEU A 26 1.21 -8.65 6.68
N GLU A 27 0.76 -8.78 5.43
CA GLU A 27 0.96 -7.72 4.44
C GLU A 27 0.13 -6.47 4.75
N GLY A 28 -1.09 -6.63 5.27
CA GLY A 28 -1.95 -5.51 5.67
C GLY A 28 -1.36 -4.70 6.84
N GLU A 29 -0.80 -5.38 7.84
CA GLU A 29 -0.08 -4.75 8.94
C GLU A 29 1.14 -3.97 8.44
N ARG A 30 1.92 -4.55 7.53
CA ARG A 30 3.07 -3.85 6.91
C ARG A 30 2.67 -2.63 6.11
N LEU A 31 1.54 -2.65 5.41
CA LEU A 31 1.02 -1.44 4.74
C LEU A 31 0.72 -0.33 5.75
N LEU A 32 0.13 -0.71 6.88
CA LEU A 32 -0.23 0.23 7.93
C LEU A 32 1.01 0.86 8.57
N GLU A 33 2.00 0.04 8.92
CA GLU A 33 3.28 0.48 9.47
C GLU A 33 4.08 1.37 8.52
N ALA A 34 4.01 1.09 7.21
CA ALA A 34 4.64 1.91 6.19
C ALA A 34 3.88 3.24 5.91
N GLY A 35 2.77 3.50 6.60
CA GLY A 35 1.96 4.71 6.37
C GLY A 35 1.24 4.72 5.02
N HIS A 36 0.95 3.54 4.45
CA HIS A 36 0.31 3.42 3.14
C HIS A 36 -1.21 3.60 3.18
N VAL A 37 -1.83 3.63 4.36
CA VAL A 37 -3.22 4.08 4.52
C VAL A 37 -3.21 5.61 4.53
N ILE A 38 -3.45 6.20 3.36
CA ILE A 38 -3.32 7.64 3.11
C ILE A 38 -4.50 8.43 3.68
N MET A 39 -5.67 7.80 3.64
CA MET A 39 -6.91 8.39 4.13
C MET A 39 -7.73 7.27 4.77
N CYS A 40 -8.34 7.60 5.91
CA CYS A 40 -9.32 6.79 6.59
C CYS A 40 -10.35 7.75 7.20
N GLY A 41 -11.58 7.69 6.71
CA GLY A 41 -12.65 8.59 7.11
C GLY A 41 -13.99 7.86 7.13
N ARG A 42 -14.98 8.45 7.79
CA ARG A 42 -16.36 7.95 7.76
C ARG A 42 -17.23 8.91 6.96
N LYS A 43 -18.18 8.37 6.19
CA LYS A 43 -19.20 9.21 5.57
C LYS A 43 -20.27 9.60 6.58
N PRO A 44 -20.94 10.75 6.37
CA PRO A 44 -22.20 11.01 7.05
C PRO A 44 -23.19 9.89 6.67
N THR A 45 -23.71 9.18 7.67
CA THR A 45 -24.72 8.15 7.47
C THR A 45 -26.04 8.63 8.04
N ASP A 46 -27.13 8.46 7.28
CA ASP A 46 -28.49 8.82 7.70
C ASP A 46 -29.17 7.69 8.50
N ALA A 47 -28.66 6.46 8.42
CA ALA A 47 -29.20 5.27 9.09
C ALA A 47 -28.61 5.06 10.49
N ALA A 48 -29.48 5.00 11.50
CA ALA A 48 -29.07 4.76 12.88
C ALA A 48 -28.37 3.39 13.02
N GLY A 49 -27.14 3.39 13.53
CA GLY A 49 -26.39 2.18 13.83
C GLY A 49 -25.49 1.66 12.71
N GLU A 50 -25.51 2.27 11.52
CA GLU A 50 -24.57 1.95 10.44
C GLU A 50 -23.45 3.00 10.36
N ILE A 51 -22.23 2.54 10.06
CA ILE A 51 -21.06 3.39 9.88
C ILE A 51 -20.38 2.98 8.59
N GLU A 52 -20.35 3.89 7.61
CA GLU A 52 -19.63 3.68 6.35
C GLU A 52 -18.23 4.29 6.42
N ILE A 53 -17.21 3.43 6.47
CA ILE A 53 -15.81 3.80 6.41
C ILE A 53 -15.36 3.85 4.95
N HIS A 54 -14.56 4.86 4.62
CA HIS A 54 -13.88 5.03 3.36
C HIS A 54 -12.37 5.15 3.58
N GLY A 55 -11.61 4.49 2.72
CA GLY A 55 -10.16 4.50 2.76
C GLY A 55 -9.51 4.66 1.40
N ILE A 56 -8.31 5.24 1.40
CA ILE A 56 -7.40 5.24 0.25
C ILE A 56 -6.09 4.63 0.72
N VAL A 57 -5.65 3.56 0.04
CA VAL A 57 -4.44 2.81 0.41
C VAL A 57 -3.52 2.69 -0.81
N LEU A 58 -2.24 3.00 -0.66
CA LEU A 58 -1.28 2.90 -1.77
C LEU A 58 -1.13 1.47 -2.28
N SER A 59 -0.98 1.35 -3.60
CA SER A 59 -0.68 0.08 -4.26
C SER A 59 0.81 -0.24 -4.15
N THR A 60 1.17 -1.35 -3.49
CA THR A 60 2.58 -1.77 -3.42
C THR A 60 3.11 -2.31 -4.75
N SER A 61 2.23 -2.76 -5.64
CA SER A 61 2.61 -3.18 -7.00
C SER A 61 2.95 -2.01 -7.92
N SER A 62 2.49 -0.80 -7.58
CA SER A 62 2.81 0.42 -8.32
C SER A 62 2.82 1.60 -7.36
N LEU A 63 3.95 1.81 -6.69
CA LEU A 63 4.10 2.87 -5.67
C LEU A 63 3.89 4.29 -6.22
N LYS A 64 4.07 4.47 -7.53
CA LYS A 64 3.81 5.73 -8.25
C LYS A 64 2.48 5.73 -9.01
N GLY A 65 1.80 4.60 -9.02
CA GLY A 65 0.50 4.44 -9.67
C GLY A 65 -0.65 4.89 -8.78
N ASP A 66 -1.85 4.60 -9.27
CA ASP A 66 -3.08 4.94 -8.59
C ASP A 66 -3.25 4.11 -7.30
N PRO A 67 -3.64 4.73 -6.18
CA PRO A 67 -3.97 4.01 -4.96
C PRO A 67 -5.25 3.18 -5.15
N HIS A 68 -5.54 2.31 -4.18
CA HIS A 68 -6.81 1.61 -4.11
C HIS A 68 -7.80 2.39 -3.24
N SER A 69 -9.03 2.51 -3.71
CA SER A 69 -10.17 2.95 -2.91
C SER A 69 -10.78 1.75 -2.19
N LEU A 70 -11.27 2.01 -0.99
CA LEU A 70 -11.91 1.02 -0.14
C LEU A 70 -13.13 1.60 0.54
N THR A 71 -14.13 0.75 0.70
CA THR A 71 -15.31 1.01 1.53
C THR A 71 -15.50 -0.15 2.50
N ALA A 72 -15.95 0.13 3.72
CA ALA A 72 -16.34 -0.88 4.68
C ALA A 72 -17.57 -0.40 5.46
N ARG A 73 -18.58 -1.26 5.57
CA ARG A 73 -19.77 -0.97 6.37
C ARG A 73 -19.69 -1.70 7.69
N LEU A 74 -19.78 -0.93 8.77
CA LEU A 74 -19.79 -1.43 10.14
C LEU A 74 -21.19 -1.27 10.72
N GLU A 75 -21.64 -2.28 11.45
CA GLU A 75 -22.89 -2.26 12.18
C GLU A 75 -22.59 -2.16 13.68
N THR A 76 -23.29 -1.24 14.35
CA THR A 76 -23.30 -1.18 15.81
C THR A 76 -24.07 -2.36 16.38
N ARG A 77 -23.45 -3.11 17.30
CA ARG A 77 -24.10 -4.14 18.10
C ARG A 77 -23.80 -3.95 19.58
N ASP A 78 -24.56 -4.63 20.43
CA ASP A 78 -24.38 -4.58 21.89
C ASP A 78 -22.96 -4.96 22.34
N SER A 79 -22.29 -5.84 21.57
CA SER A 79 -20.93 -6.32 21.84
C SER A 79 -19.81 -5.51 21.17
N GLY A 80 -20.13 -4.41 20.47
CA GLY A 80 -19.18 -3.60 19.71
C GLY A 80 -19.54 -3.50 18.22
N LEU A 81 -18.54 -3.25 17.38
CA LEU A 81 -18.76 -3.12 15.94
C LEU A 81 -18.61 -4.46 15.23
N LYS A 82 -19.54 -4.74 14.31
CA LYS A 82 -19.49 -5.88 13.40
C LYS A 82 -19.18 -5.40 11.99
N ILE A 83 -18.39 -6.15 11.22
CA ILE A 83 -18.14 -5.84 9.81
C ILE A 83 -19.23 -6.53 8.97
N GLY A 84 -20.03 -5.74 8.25
CA GLY A 84 -21.06 -6.26 7.37
C GLY A 84 -20.50 -6.59 5.98
N GLU A 85 -19.81 -5.63 5.37
CA GLU A 85 -19.18 -5.78 4.06
C GLU A 85 -17.93 -4.90 3.95
N ALA A 86 -17.00 -5.28 3.07
CA ALA A 86 -15.89 -4.43 2.70
C ALA A 86 -15.47 -4.67 1.24
N GLN A 87 -15.28 -3.60 0.50
CA GLN A 87 -14.88 -3.64 -0.91
C GLN A 87 -13.59 -2.88 -1.11
N CYS A 88 -12.71 -3.45 -1.93
CA CYS A 88 -11.47 -2.81 -2.36
C CYS A 88 -11.39 -2.79 -3.88
N SER A 89 -10.89 -1.70 -4.47
CA SER A 89 -10.71 -1.60 -5.92
C SER A 89 -9.59 -2.47 -6.49
N CYS A 90 -8.83 -3.17 -5.65
CA CYS A 90 -7.79 -4.09 -6.11
C CYS A 90 -8.41 -5.38 -6.71
N LYS A 91 -7.64 -6.09 -7.54
CA LYS A 91 -8.11 -7.34 -8.20
C LYS A 91 -8.62 -8.40 -7.22
N ALA A 92 -8.04 -8.47 -6.03
CA ALA A 92 -8.43 -9.41 -4.97
C ALA A 92 -9.60 -8.89 -4.10
N GLY A 93 -10.06 -7.66 -4.32
CA GLY A 93 -11.05 -7.01 -3.45
C GLY A 93 -12.42 -7.66 -3.41
N LEU A 94 -12.74 -8.52 -4.40
CA LEU A 94 -13.96 -9.32 -4.43
C LEU A 94 -13.98 -10.49 -3.43
N SER A 95 -12.83 -10.85 -2.85
CA SER A 95 -12.76 -11.93 -1.85
C SER A 95 -12.74 -11.43 -0.41
N GLU A 96 -12.91 -10.11 -0.19
CA GLU A 96 -12.92 -9.42 1.12
C GLU A 96 -11.63 -9.52 1.97
N ALA A 97 -10.73 -10.45 1.65
CA ALA A 97 -9.50 -10.77 2.38
C ALA A 97 -8.23 -10.16 1.76
N CYS A 98 -8.33 -9.03 1.06
CA CYS A 98 -7.14 -8.39 0.49
C CYS A 98 -6.34 -7.63 1.58
N LYS A 99 -5.02 -7.51 1.40
CA LYS A 99 -4.15 -6.77 2.34
C LYS A 99 -4.59 -5.32 2.58
N HIS A 100 -5.18 -4.67 1.59
CA HIS A 100 -5.64 -3.28 1.71
C HIS A 100 -6.87 -3.18 2.62
N THR A 101 -7.81 -4.13 2.51
CA THR A 101 -8.98 -4.23 3.40
C THR A 101 -8.53 -4.43 4.84
N VAL A 102 -7.60 -5.36 5.06
CA VAL A 102 -7.03 -5.60 6.40
C VAL A 102 -6.35 -4.33 6.93
N ALA A 103 -5.53 -3.65 6.13
CA ALA A 103 -4.85 -2.43 6.55
C ALA A 103 -5.82 -1.33 6.99
N LEU A 104 -6.92 -1.13 6.24
CA LEU A 104 -7.95 -0.14 6.60
C LEU A 104 -8.68 -0.51 7.89
N LEU A 105 -9.12 -1.77 8.02
CA LEU A 105 -9.81 -2.24 9.23
C LEU A 105 -8.91 -2.18 10.46
N LEU A 106 -7.62 -2.50 10.32
CA LEU A 106 -6.62 -2.33 11.38
C LEU A 106 -6.41 -0.86 11.75
N GLN A 107 -6.42 0.06 10.78
CA GLN A 107 -6.37 1.49 11.08
C GLN A 107 -7.56 1.90 11.96
N VAL A 108 -8.78 1.51 11.59
CA VAL A 108 -10.01 1.79 12.36
C VAL A 108 -9.96 1.15 13.75
N ASN A 109 -9.50 -0.10 13.86
CA ASN A 109 -9.31 -0.76 15.15
C ASN A 109 -8.32 -0.01 16.05
N ARG A 110 -7.20 0.47 15.50
CA ARG A 110 -6.16 1.16 16.28
C ARG A 110 -6.57 2.57 16.72
N ILE A 111 -7.24 3.33 15.86
CA ILE A 111 -7.65 4.72 16.20
C ILE A 111 -9.00 4.78 16.91
N GLY A 112 -9.84 3.75 16.78
CA GLY A 112 -11.22 3.75 17.27
C GLY A 112 -12.17 4.47 16.31
N VAL A 113 -13.37 3.93 16.09
CA VAL A 113 -14.29 4.44 15.07
C VAL A 113 -14.72 5.88 15.32
N ASP A 114 -14.82 6.27 16.60
CA ASP A 114 -15.23 7.61 17.02
C ASP A 114 -14.20 8.69 16.67
N ASN A 115 -12.93 8.29 16.52
CA ASN A 115 -11.83 9.17 16.14
C ASN A 115 -11.61 9.20 14.62
N VAL A 116 -12.37 8.42 13.85
CA VAL A 116 -12.36 8.50 12.38
C VAL A 116 -13.08 9.78 11.98
N GLY A 117 -12.35 10.71 11.35
CA GLY A 117 -12.91 11.97 10.87
C GLY A 117 -14.03 11.77 9.84
N ILE A 118 -14.98 12.70 9.79
CA ILE A 118 -15.99 12.73 8.73
C ILE A 118 -15.34 13.22 7.44
N ILE A 119 -15.57 12.53 6.33
CA ILE A 119 -15.03 12.89 5.02
C ILE A 119 -16.14 13.12 4.00
N SER A 120 -15.90 14.10 3.13
CA SER A 120 -16.73 14.45 1.98
C SER A 120 -16.18 13.83 0.70
N GLN A 121 -16.97 13.89 -0.38
CA GLN A 121 -16.51 13.47 -1.71
C GLN A 121 -15.33 14.33 -2.21
N THR A 122 -15.27 15.60 -1.84
CA THR A 122 -14.17 16.50 -2.20
C THR A 122 -12.86 16.08 -1.53
N ASP A 123 -12.91 15.59 -0.28
CA ASP A 123 -11.71 15.10 0.43
C ASP A 123 -11.09 13.91 -0.31
N ILE A 124 -11.94 12.99 -0.76
CA ILE A 124 -11.53 11.83 -1.56
C ILE A 124 -10.83 12.34 -2.83
N GLU A 125 -11.49 13.17 -3.64
CA GLU A 125 -10.91 13.69 -4.88
C GLU A 125 -9.58 14.45 -4.68
N CYS A 126 -9.47 15.24 -3.61
CA CYS A 126 -8.26 15.96 -3.28
C CYS A 126 -7.09 15.02 -3.00
N VAL A 127 -7.31 13.96 -2.22
CA VAL A 127 -6.27 12.96 -1.96
C VAL A 127 -5.86 12.28 -3.26
N TRP A 128 -6.80 11.92 -4.14
CA TRP A 128 -6.50 11.33 -5.44
C TRP A 128 -5.65 12.26 -6.32
N LYS A 129 -6.05 13.54 -6.43
CA LYS A 129 -5.32 14.54 -7.23
C LYS A 129 -3.91 14.81 -6.70
N SER A 130 -3.67 14.61 -5.40
CA SER A 130 -2.37 14.85 -4.76
C SER A 130 -1.25 13.85 -5.12
N LYS A 131 -1.57 12.75 -5.82
CA LYS A 131 -0.62 11.68 -6.20
C LYS A 131 0.18 11.19 -4.98
N PRO A 132 -0.49 10.60 -3.97
CA PRO A 132 0.11 10.33 -2.66
C PRO A 132 1.36 9.44 -2.71
N GLY A 133 1.44 8.57 -3.72
CA GLY A 133 2.61 7.74 -3.96
C GLY A 133 3.90 8.54 -4.18
N LYS A 134 3.84 9.66 -4.91
CA LYS A 134 4.99 10.56 -5.11
C LYS A 134 5.39 11.30 -3.84
N ARG A 135 4.44 11.55 -2.93
CA ARG A 135 4.71 12.26 -1.68
C ARG A 135 5.43 11.36 -0.68
N ILE A 136 5.05 10.09 -0.60
CA ILE A 136 5.68 9.11 0.29
C ILE A 136 6.99 8.59 -0.31
N TYR A 137 6.97 8.29 -1.61
CA TYR A 137 8.14 7.87 -2.36
C TYR A 137 8.62 9.03 -3.22
N ALA A 138 9.55 9.80 -2.66
CA ALA A 138 10.30 10.81 -3.40
C ALA A 138 10.99 10.21 -4.62
N GLU A 139 11.54 11.06 -5.48
CA GLU A 139 12.36 10.58 -6.59
C GLU A 139 13.53 9.76 -6.07
N ALA A 140 13.88 8.71 -6.81
CA ALA A 140 14.99 7.85 -6.45
C ALA A 140 16.26 8.70 -6.42
N LEU A 141 16.87 8.82 -5.25
CA LEU A 141 18.14 9.52 -5.12
C LEU A 141 19.25 8.58 -5.62
N PRO A 142 20.19 9.06 -6.43
CA PRO A 142 21.43 8.35 -6.73
C PRO A 142 22.10 7.86 -5.43
N ILE A 143 22.65 6.65 -5.45
CA ILE A 143 23.31 6.04 -4.27
C ILE A 143 24.38 6.99 -3.70
N ARG A 144 25.09 7.75 -4.55
CA ARG A 144 26.08 8.77 -4.15
C ARG A 144 25.54 9.92 -3.28
N GLU A 145 24.23 10.12 -3.23
CA GLU A 145 23.59 11.18 -2.43
C GLU A 145 23.28 10.73 -0.99
N PHE A 146 23.48 9.45 -0.67
CA PHE A 146 23.31 8.93 0.68
C PHE A 146 24.57 9.18 1.53
N CYS A 147 24.39 9.61 2.78
CA CYS A 147 25.45 10.10 3.67
C CYS A 147 26.57 9.10 4.02
N HIS A 148 26.41 7.82 3.72
CA HIS A 148 27.39 6.76 4.01
C HIS A 148 27.88 6.02 2.77
N VAL A 149 27.58 6.55 1.57
CA VAL A 149 28.11 6.01 0.32
C VAL A 149 29.38 6.78 0.01
N GLU A 150 30.52 6.13 0.17
CA GLU A 150 31.77 6.64 -0.38
C GLU A 150 31.65 6.68 -1.90
N ALA A 151 31.74 7.89 -2.47
CA ALA A 151 31.89 8.01 -3.91
C ALA A 151 33.12 7.19 -4.32
N ALA A 152 32.92 6.21 -5.21
CA ALA A 152 34.05 5.49 -5.79
C ALA A 152 34.91 6.52 -6.54
N ASN A 153 35.96 7.02 -5.88
CA ASN A 153 36.82 8.09 -6.38
C ASN A 153 37.70 7.67 -7.56
N ARG A 154 37.57 6.43 -8.04
CA ARG A 154 38.22 5.98 -9.27
C ARG A 154 37.20 5.91 -10.40
N PRO A 155 37.34 6.72 -11.45
CA PRO A 155 36.79 6.32 -12.73
C PRO A 155 37.43 4.99 -13.09
N PHE A 156 36.63 3.92 -13.09
CA PHE A 156 37.04 2.64 -13.64
C PHE A 156 37.16 2.82 -15.16
N SER A 157 38.36 3.19 -15.62
CA SER A 157 38.67 3.30 -17.04
C SER A 157 39.26 1.98 -17.49
N LEU A 158 38.46 1.20 -18.22
CA LEU A 158 38.99 0.09 -18.98
C LEU A 158 39.91 0.63 -20.08
N GLN A 159 41.08 0.04 -20.21
CA GLN A 159 41.94 0.23 -21.36
C GLN A 159 41.26 -0.33 -22.61
N PRO A 160 41.57 0.18 -23.82
CA PRO A 160 40.93 -0.27 -25.05
C PRO A 160 41.01 -1.78 -25.29
N HIS A 161 42.10 -2.43 -24.84
CA HIS A 161 42.27 -3.87 -24.95
C HIS A 161 41.33 -4.66 -24.03
N GLU A 162 41.11 -4.19 -22.81
CA GLU A 162 40.19 -4.81 -21.84
C GLU A 162 38.74 -4.72 -22.35
N VAL A 163 38.37 -3.58 -22.95
CA VAL A 163 37.04 -3.42 -23.59
C VAL A 163 36.86 -4.39 -24.75
N ALA A 164 37.88 -4.56 -25.60
CA ALA A 164 37.84 -5.48 -26.73
C ALA A 164 37.71 -6.94 -26.28
N GLU A 165 38.41 -7.31 -25.22
CA GLU A 165 38.38 -8.66 -24.65
C GLU A 165 37.01 -8.96 -24.02
N ILE A 166 36.47 -8.04 -23.21
CA ILE A 166 35.12 -8.15 -22.64
C ILE A 166 34.07 -8.27 -23.74
N LYS A 167 34.15 -7.44 -24.79
CA LYS A 167 33.24 -7.54 -25.94
C LYS A 167 33.33 -8.90 -26.63
N SER A 168 34.54 -9.40 -26.87
CA SER A 168 34.76 -10.71 -27.50
C SER A 168 34.11 -11.83 -26.69
N VAL A 169 34.31 -11.83 -25.37
CA VAL A 169 33.69 -12.80 -24.45
C VAL A 169 32.17 -12.69 -24.50
N LEU A 170 31.61 -11.49 -24.37
CA LEU A 170 30.16 -11.27 -24.41
C LEU A 170 29.53 -11.72 -25.74
N ILE A 171 30.15 -11.41 -26.87
CA ILE A 171 29.68 -11.83 -28.20
C ILE A 171 29.75 -13.36 -28.32
N SER A 172 30.82 -13.98 -27.82
CA SER A 172 31.00 -15.43 -27.88
C SER A 172 29.94 -16.21 -27.08
N LEU A 173 29.49 -15.64 -25.95
CA LEU A 173 28.48 -16.23 -25.07
C LEU A 173 27.05 -15.90 -25.51
N CYS A 174 26.85 -14.75 -26.16
CA CYS A 174 25.52 -14.23 -26.52
C CYS A 174 25.39 -14.03 -28.04
N LYS A 175 25.61 -15.10 -28.80
CA LYS A 175 25.72 -15.08 -30.28
C LYS A 175 24.50 -14.53 -31.01
N ASP A 176 23.30 -14.64 -30.43
CA ASP A 176 22.06 -14.14 -31.03
C ASP A 176 21.63 -12.76 -30.55
N SER A 177 22.40 -12.14 -29.66
CA SER A 177 22.10 -10.83 -29.11
C SER A 177 22.29 -9.71 -30.15
N ALA A 178 21.63 -8.57 -29.91
CA ALA A 178 21.87 -7.35 -30.70
C ALA A 178 23.35 -6.92 -30.67
N LEU A 179 24.05 -7.19 -29.56
CA LEU A 179 25.47 -6.93 -29.42
C LEU A 179 26.31 -7.78 -30.38
N ALA A 180 25.98 -9.05 -30.57
CA ALA A 180 26.67 -9.92 -31.53
C ALA A 180 26.31 -9.63 -32.98
N LYS A 181 25.11 -9.10 -33.23
CA LYS A 181 24.60 -8.79 -34.58
C LYS A 181 25.04 -7.42 -35.10
N HIS A 182 25.36 -6.48 -34.22
CA HIS A 182 25.59 -5.07 -34.58
C HIS A 182 26.79 -4.41 -33.87
N GLY A 183 27.53 -5.15 -33.03
CA GLY A 183 28.59 -4.61 -32.16
C GLY A 183 30.01 -4.69 -32.71
#